data_AF-A0A402SWU8-F1
#
_entry.id   AF-A0A402SWU8-F1
#
_cell.length_a   1.000
_cell.length_b   1.000
_cell.length_c   1.000
_cell.angle_alpha   90.00
_cell.angle_beta   90.00
_cell.angle_gamma   90.00
#
_symmetry.space_group_name_H-M   'P 1'
#
loop_
_entity.id
_entity.type
_entity.pdbx_description
1 polymer ?
#
loop_
_entity_poly.entity_id
_entity_poly.type
_entity_poly.pdbx_seq_one_letter_code
_entity_poly.pdbx_strand_id
1 'polypeptide(L)'
;MIIGFGNNVVSSLAADITASQTTIQVMPGAGAMFANLLTSDYANSSNPLKTYAKITLTDAKETVFEVCHLTTVNNDMLTVIRGQEGTTAKGWSLNDVIANFATRGSENQFVQIEELQSGHYVAGVAGGTENNLTLELPATYFVNGGADWTLRTPLVVIPALNNTGASTLQLTMGGRVLGIFPLYKGNKAELSANDIIKDAPVLCVLDNTKTYFSVLNPLEIYLGSRYLQKDQNGADIPNKPLFLQNVGLEETINLAKNAVPA
;
A
#
# COMPACT_ATOMS: atom_id res chain seq x y z
N MET A 1 -6.43 7.40 2.15
CA MET A 1 -7.43 8.38 2.61
C MET A 1 -7.93 7.89 3.95
N ILE A 2 -8.26 8.79 4.88
CA ILE A 2 -8.87 8.43 6.17
C ILE A 2 -10.29 8.97 6.22
N ILE A 3 -11.16 8.25 6.94
CA ILE A 3 -12.50 8.71 7.25
C ILE A 3 -12.49 9.52 8.54
N GLY A 4 -13.07 10.71 8.46
CA GLY A 4 -13.34 11.59 9.58
C GLY A 4 -14.54 11.13 10.39
N PHE A 5 -14.38 11.13 11.71
CA PHE A 5 -15.44 10.77 12.64
C PHE A 5 -15.39 11.67 13.87
N GLY A 6 -16.55 12.13 14.34
CA GLY A 6 -16.65 13.05 15.47
C GLY A 6 -17.71 12.61 16.46
N ASN A 7 -17.55 13.02 17.71
CA ASN A 7 -18.48 12.68 18.78
C ASN A 7 -19.76 13.51 18.65
N ASN A 8 -20.89 12.84 18.43
CA ASN A 8 -22.23 13.43 18.46
C ASN A 8 -22.39 14.68 17.56
N VAL A 9 -21.76 14.69 16.39
CA VAL A 9 -21.83 15.84 15.46
C VAL A 9 -23.19 15.86 14.76
N VAL A 10 -24.06 16.78 15.17
CA VAL A 10 -25.43 16.95 14.68
C VAL A 10 -25.76 18.43 14.57
N SER A 11 -26.41 18.84 13.50
CA SER A 11 -26.95 20.19 13.30
C SER A 11 -28.19 20.13 12.40
N SER A 12 -28.64 21.29 11.93
CA SER A 12 -29.71 21.45 10.96
C SER A 12 -29.29 22.34 9.79
N LEU A 13 -30.00 22.21 8.68
CA LEU A 13 -29.87 23.09 7.52
C LEU A 13 -30.34 24.50 7.86
N ALA A 14 -29.57 25.51 7.43
CA ALA A 14 -29.91 26.93 7.59
C ALA A 14 -30.71 27.53 6.41
N ALA A 15 -30.97 26.74 5.37
CA ALA A 15 -31.80 27.09 4.22
C ALA A 15 -32.28 25.82 3.50
N ASP A 16 -33.32 25.96 2.69
CA ASP A 16 -33.71 24.91 1.74
C ASP A 16 -32.58 24.66 0.74
N ILE A 17 -32.38 23.39 0.38
CA ILE A 17 -31.44 22.97 -0.66
C ILE A 17 -32.11 22.09 -1.70
N THR A 18 -31.56 22.09 -2.90
CA THR A 18 -31.93 21.27 -4.04
C THR A 18 -31.00 20.06 -4.16
N ALA A 19 -31.39 19.09 -4.99
CA ALA A 19 -30.61 17.88 -5.26
C ALA A 19 -29.25 18.16 -5.92
N SER A 20 -29.11 19.26 -6.67
CA SER A 20 -27.87 19.61 -7.39
C SER A 20 -26.90 20.46 -6.59
N GLN A 21 -27.31 21.02 -5.45
CA GLN A 21 -26.43 21.84 -4.61
C GLN A 21 -25.38 20.97 -3.91
N THR A 22 -24.11 21.32 -4.10
CA THR A 22 -22.95 20.67 -3.46
C THR A 22 -22.40 21.49 -2.30
N THR A 23 -22.95 22.68 -2.06
CA THR A 23 -22.66 23.51 -0.90
C THR A 23 -23.89 23.60 -0.01
N ILE A 24 -23.74 23.20 1.25
CA ILE A 24 -24.83 23.13 2.22
C ILE A 24 -24.50 24.08 3.38
N GLN A 25 -25.41 25.00 3.67
CA GLN A 25 -25.28 25.89 4.82
C GLN A 25 -25.90 25.24 6.06
N VAL A 26 -25.12 25.12 7.13
CA VAL A 26 -25.61 24.68 8.45
C VAL A 26 -25.95 25.88 9.34
N MET A 27 -26.66 25.63 10.44
CA MET A 27 -27.00 26.69 11.40
C MET A 27 -25.76 27.48 11.85
N PRO A 28 -25.88 28.80 12.09
CA PRO A 28 -24.74 29.63 12.45
C PRO A 28 -23.91 29.06 13.62
N GLY A 29 -22.60 28.99 13.43
CA GLY A 29 -21.63 28.45 14.41
C GLY A 29 -21.48 26.92 14.40
N ALA A 30 -22.30 26.19 13.64
CA ALA A 30 -22.22 24.74 13.56
C ALA A 30 -21.07 24.23 12.67
N GLY A 31 -20.55 25.06 11.76
CA GLY A 31 -19.51 24.64 10.83
C GLY A 31 -18.24 24.13 11.52
N ALA A 32 -17.89 24.68 12.69
CA ALA A 32 -16.69 24.31 13.43
C ALA A 32 -16.64 22.81 13.80
N MET A 33 -17.76 22.21 14.24
CA MET A 33 -17.77 20.78 14.57
C MET A 33 -17.68 19.88 13.33
N PHE A 34 -18.19 20.32 12.18
CA PHE A 34 -17.99 19.60 10.91
C PHE A 34 -16.56 19.75 10.38
N ALA A 35 -15.92 20.91 10.58
CA ALA A 35 -14.52 21.13 10.22
C ALA A 35 -13.61 20.18 10.99
N ASN A 36 -13.91 19.92 12.28
CA ASN A 36 -13.17 18.95 13.09
C ASN A 36 -13.19 17.53 12.51
N LEU A 37 -14.26 17.13 11.79
CA LEU A 37 -14.32 15.85 11.09
C LEU A 37 -13.25 15.73 9.99
N LEU A 38 -12.72 16.84 9.48
CA LEU A 38 -11.69 16.84 8.44
C LEU A 38 -10.27 16.89 9.00
N THR A 39 -10.12 16.70 10.31
CA THR A 39 -8.84 16.71 11.02
C THR A 39 -8.57 15.36 11.69
N SER A 40 -7.34 15.14 12.12
CA SER A 40 -6.93 13.96 12.90
C SER A 40 -5.96 14.37 14.01
N ASP A 41 -6.09 13.75 15.18
CA ASP A 41 -5.25 14.05 16.36
C ASP A 41 -3.83 13.49 16.27
N TYR A 42 -3.51 12.80 15.17
CA TYR A 42 -2.21 12.22 14.90
C TYR A 42 -1.71 12.69 13.54
N ALA A 43 -0.38 12.84 13.43
CA ALA A 43 0.29 13.21 12.21
C ALA A 43 1.47 12.29 11.93
N ASN A 44 1.61 11.87 10.69
CA ASN A 44 2.82 11.24 10.17
C ASN A 44 3.39 12.14 9.07
N SER A 45 4.45 12.88 9.40
CA SER A 45 5.09 13.83 8.47
C SER A 45 5.64 13.15 7.21
N SER A 46 5.95 11.86 7.28
CA SER A 46 6.45 11.08 6.14
C SER A 46 5.32 10.44 5.31
N ASN A 47 4.08 10.44 5.80
CA ASN A 47 2.95 9.82 5.13
C ASN A 47 1.64 10.58 5.36
N PRO A 48 1.49 11.79 4.77
CA PRO A 48 0.24 12.53 4.87
C PRO A 48 -0.89 11.78 4.17
N LEU A 49 -2.03 11.67 4.83
CA LEU A 49 -3.25 11.09 4.27
C LEU A 49 -4.31 12.18 4.14
N LYS A 50 -5.04 12.18 3.01
CA LYS A 50 -6.24 13.01 2.85
C LYS A 50 -7.35 12.51 3.75
N THR A 51 -8.22 13.42 4.19
CA THR A 51 -9.38 13.15 5.04
C THR A 51 -10.66 13.58 4.35
N TYR A 52 -11.73 12.83 4.55
CA TYR A 52 -13.10 13.22 4.22
C TYR A 52 -14.01 12.65 5.30
N ALA A 53 -15.19 13.21 5.49
CA ALA A 53 -16.16 12.68 6.45
C ALA A 53 -17.44 12.23 5.76
N LYS A 54 -18.21 11.36 6.41
CA LYS A 54 -19.53 10.96 5.94
C LYS A 54 -20.57 11.69 6.77
N ILE A 55 -21.45 12.43 6.11
CA ILE A 55 -22.56 13.11 6.78
C ILE A 55 -23.87 12.65 6.15
N THR A 56 -24.91 12.61 6.96
CA THR A 56 -26.22 12.15 6.55
C THR A 56 -27.21 13.31 6.69
N LEU A 57 -27.96 13.56 5.64
CA LEU A 57 -29.13 14.42 5.64
C LEU A 57 -30.37 13.57 5.91
N THR A 58 -31.26 14.04 6.77
CA THR A 58 -32.50 13.35 7.09
C THR A 58 -33.59 14.33 7.52
N ASP A 59 -34.85 13.93 7.34
CA ASP A 59 -35.98 14.74 7.81
C ASP A 59 -36.07 14.68 9.34
N ALA A 60 -36.82 15.58 9.95
CA ALA A 60 -36.95 15.66 11.41
C ALA A 60 -37.46 14.38 12.10
N LYS A 61 -38.01 13.42 11.35
CA LYS A 61 -38.51 12.13 11.84
C LYS A 61 -37.62 10.95 11.48
N GLU A 62 -36.49 11.19 10.82
CA GLU A 62 -35.54 10.15 10.41
C GLU A 62 -36.18 9.04 9.53
N THR A 63 -37.07 9.45 8.62
CA THR A 63 -37.81 8.53 7.73
C THR A 63 -37.13 8.33 6.38
N VAL A 64 -36.31 9.30 5.95
CA VAL A 64 -35.58 9.25 4.68
C VAL A 64 -34.16 9.77 4.90
N PHE A 65 -33.18 9.17 4.22
CA PHE A 65 -31.77 9.51 4.39
C PHE A 65 -31.06 9.75 3.07
N GLU A 66 -30.12 10.68 3.08
CA GLU A 66 -29.11 10.84 2.04
C GLU A 66 -27.73 10.92 2.69
N VAL A 67 -26.83 10.02 2.29
CA VAL A 67 -25.43 10.05 2.70
C VAL A 67 -24.65 10.93 1.73
N CYS A 68 -23.82 11.80 2.27
CA CYS A 68 -22.93 12.69 1.55
C CYS A 68 -21.49 12.53 2.05
N HIS A 69 -20.51 12.78 1.19
CA HIS A 69 -19.11 12.88 1.59
C HIS A 69 -18.72 14.35 1.74
N LEU A 70 -18.42 14.77 2.96
CA LEU A 70 -17.88 16.09 3.30
C LEU A 70 -16.41 16.18 2.93
N THR A 71 -16.04 17.16 2.12
CA THR A 71 -14.67 17.35 1.64
C THR A 71 -14.03 18.64 2.10
N THR A 72 -14.83 19.67 2.41
CA THR A 72 -14.32 20.99 2.83
C THR A 72 -15.36 21.71 3.68
N VAL A 73 -14.89 22.51 4.63
CA VAL A 73 -15.72 23.40 5.44
C VAL A 73 -15.14 24.81 5.38
N ASN A 74 -15.98 25.81 5.11
CA ASN A 74 -15.62 27.22 5.14
C ASN A 74 -16.67 27.99 5.95
N ASN A 75 -16.34 28.38 7.19
CA ASN A 75 -17.32 28.84 8.18
C ASN A 75 -18.47 27.82 8.29
N ASP A 76 -19.72 28.25 8.16
CA ASP A 76 -20.91 27.39 8.21
C ASP A 76 -21.31 26.79 6.84
N MET A 77 -20.44 26.89 5.83
CA MET A 77 -20.65 26.30 4.50
C MET A 77 -19.89 24.99 4.35
N LEU A 78 -20.62 23.89 4.18
CA LEU A 78 -20.09 22.55 3.93
C LEU A 78 -20.05 22.28 2.42
N THR A 79 -18.91 21.83 1.90
CA THR A 79 -18.80 21.32 0.52
C THR A 79 -18.85 19.79 0.53
N VAL A 80 -19.77 19.23 -0.23
CA VAL A 80 -20.09 17.80 -0.20
C VAL A 80 -20.20 17.18 -1.59
N ILE A 81 -19.97 15.88 -1.65
CA ILE A 81 -20.39 15.00 -2.75
C ILE A 81 -21.68 14.32 -2.31
N ARG A 82 -22.77 14.55 -3.06
CA ARG A 82 -24.16 14.12 -2.74
C ARG A 82 -24.43 12.66 -3.12
N GLY A 83 -25.50 12.07 -2.59
CA GLY A 83 -26.02 10.76 -3.05
C GLY A 83 -25.03 9.60 -2.99
N GLN A 84 -24.33 9.45 -1.87
CA GLN A 84 -23.33 8.40 -1.65
C GLN A 84 -23.96 7.15 -1.01
N GLU A 85 -23.21 6.04 -1.00
CA GLU A 85 -23.63 4.76 -0.41
C GLU A 85 -24.96 4.20 -0.94
N GLY A 86 -25.28 4.48 -2.21
CA GLY A 86 -26.54 4.04 -2.83
C GLY A 86 -27.75 4.89 -2.47
N THR A 87 -27.58 5.97 -1.71
CA THR A 87 -28.63 6.98 -1.49
C THR A 87 -28.76 7.92 -2.68
N THR A 88 -29.91 8.58 -2.81
CA THR A 88 -30.19 9.51 -3.93
C THR A 88 -30.17 10.94 -3.45
N ALA A 89 -29.50 11.82 -4.19
CA ALA A 89 -29.51 13.25 -3.92
C ALA A 89 -30.93 13.83 -4.08
N LYS A 90 -31.41 14.56 -3.08
CA LYS A 90 -32.74 15.19 -3.08
C LYS A 90 -32.73 16.60 -2.50
N GLY A 91 -33.87 17.28 -2.61
CA GLY A 91 -34.10 18.51 -1.88
C GLY A 91 -34.36 18.25 -0.40
N TRP A 92 -33.88 19.16 0.45
CA TRP A 92 -34.05 19.15 1.90
C TRP A 92 -34.47 20.53 2.36
N SER A 93 -35.28 20.59 3.40
CA SER A 93 -35.86 21.83 3.90
C SER A 93 -35.03 22.44 5.02
N LEU A 94 -35.19 23.75 5.21
CA LEU A 94 -34.74 24.45 6.41
C LEU A 94 -35.14 23.64 7.67
N ASN A 95 -34.20 23.53 8.61
CA ASN A 95 -34.30 22.75 9.85
C ASN A 95 -34.20 21.22 9.70
N ASP A 96 -34.15 20.65 8.49
CA ASP A 96 -33.82 19.24 8.33
C ASP A 96 -32.44 18.93 8.91
N VAL A 97 -32.26 17.70 9.37
CA VAL A 97 -31.10 17.27 10.16
C VAL A 97 -29.93 16.97 9.24
N ILE A 98 -28.74 17.37 9.69
CA ILE A 98 -27.46 17.01 9.10
C ILE A 98 -26.51 16.54 10.19
N ALA A 99 -25.98 15.33 10.06
CA ALA A 99 -25.22 14.70 11.14
C ALA A 99 -24.12 13.75 10.63
N ASN A 100 -23.07 13.54 11.42
CA ASN A 100 -22.09 12.47 11.19
C ASN A 100 -22.60 11.15 11.81
N PHE A 101 -23.71 10.63 11.29
CA PHE A 101 -24.20 9.33 11.70
C PHE A 101 -23.27 8.21 11.24
N ALA A 102 -23.23 7.13 12.02
CA ALA A 102 -22.63 5.88 11.59
C ALA A 102 -23.38 5.37 10.35
N THR A 103 -22.62 5.06 9.31
CA THR A 103 -23.11 4.52 8.04
C THR A 103 -22.45 3.17 7.80
N ARG A 104 -23.07 2.28 7.03
CA ARG A 104 -22.43 1.01 6.69
C ARG A 104 -21.05 1.24 6.08
N GLY A 105 -20.90 2.23 5.20
CA GLY A 105 -19.61 2.49 4.63
C GLY A 105 -18.62 3.16 5.60
N SER A 106 -19.04 3.83 6.68
CA SER A 106 -18.08 4.27 7.71
C SER A 106 -17.54 3.09 8.49
N GLU A 107 -18.43 2.20 8.95
CA GLU A 107 -18.05 1.00 9.70
C GLU A 107 -17.18 0.04 8.87
N ASN A 108 -17.50 -0.12 7.57
CA ASN A 108 -16.71 -0.95 6.66
C ASN A 108 -15.30 -0.42 6.38
N GLN A 109 -14.98 0.82 6.76
CA GLN A 109 -13.62 1.37 6.60
C GLN A 109 -12.72 1.11 7.82
N PHE A 110 -13.28 0.59 8.91
CA PHE A 110 -12.47 0.14 10.04
C PHE A 110 -11.86 -1.23 9.76
N VAL A 111 -10.54 -1.30 9.93
CA VAL A 111 -9.78 -2.55 9.78
C VAL A 111 -10.22 -3.53 10.86
N GLN A 112 -10.64 -4.71 10.44
CA GLN A 112 -10.98 -5.81 11.36
C GLN A 112 -9.74 -6.62 11.73
N ILE A 113 -9.80 -7.35 12.85
CA ILE A 113 -8.67 -8.17 13.34
C ILE A 113 -8.28 -9.21 12.30
N GLU A 114 -9.26 -9.89 11.70
CA GLU A 114 -9.06 -10.92 10.68
C GLU A 114 -8.42 -10.34 9.42
N GLU A 115 -8.79 -9.13 9.01
CA GLU A 115 -8.18 -8.47 7.85
C GLU A 115 -6.69 -8.18 8.08
N LEU A 116 -6.34 -7.76 9.30
CA LEU A 116 -4.95 -7.54 9.68
C LEU A 116 -4.18 -8.88 9.73
N GLN A 117 -4.74 -9.89 10.40
CA GLN A 117 -4.10 -11.20 10.58
C GLN A 117 -3.93 -11.95 9.26
N SER A 118 -4.87 -11.81 8.32
CA SER A 118 -4.79 -12.42 6.99
C SER A 118 -3.92 -11.63 6.02
N GLY A 119 -3.48 -10.42 6.38
CA GLY A 119 -2.77 -9.52 5.47
C GLY A 119 -3.65 -9.01 4.32
N HIS A 120 -4.96 -8.86 4.52
CA HIS A 120 -5.96 -8.56 3.47
C HIS A 120 -5.59 -7.40 2.54
N TYR A 121 -4.90 -6.40 3.06
CA TYR A 121 -4.51 -5.19 2.33
C TYR A 121 -3.08 -5.22 1.75
N VAL A 122 -2.28 -6.24 2.07
CA VAL A 122 -0.83 -6.26 1.82
C VAL A 122 -0.30 -7.62 1.34
N ALA A 123 -1.13 -8.65 1.25
CA ALA A 123 -0.73 -9.98 0.85
C ALA A 123 -1.64 -10.54 -0.25
N GLY A 124 -1.08 -11.35 -1.15
CA GLY A 124 -1.89 -12.07 -2.12
C GLY A 124 -1.08 -13.01 -3.02
N VAL A 125 -1.80 -13.92 -3.67
CA VAL A 125 -1.24 -14.79 -4.70
C VAL A 125 -1.10 -13.99 -5.99
N ALA A 126 0.14 -13.85 -6.48
CA ALA A 126 0.40 -13.19 -7.74
C ALA A 126 0.03 -14.11 -8.90
N GLY A 127 -0.89 -13.63 -9.74
CA GLY A 127 -1.17 -14.21 -11.06
C GLY A 127 -0.15 -13.77 -12.11
N GLY A 128 -0.56 -13.83 -13.38
CA GLY A 128 0.27 -13.39 -14.51
C GLY A 128 1.12 -14.52 -15.09
N THR A 129 2.32 -14.19 -15.56
CA THR A 129 3.30 -15.13 -16.13
C THR A 129 4.56 -15.22 -15.26
N GLU A 130 5.49 -16.11 -15.62
CA GLU A 130 6.76 -16.32 -14.90
C GLU A 130 7.51 -15.03 -14.57
N ASN A 131 7.53 -14.06 -15.49
CA ASN A 131 8.29 -12.81 -15.35
C ASN A 131 7.40 -11.54 -15.35
N ASN A 132 6.08 -11.69 -15.49
CA ASN A 132 5.13 -10.58 -15.44
C ASN A 132 4.03 -10.91 -14.42
N LEU A 133 4.38 -10.75 -13.15
CA LEU A 133 3.48 -11.02 -12.04
C LEU A 133 2.39 -9.95 -12.00
N THR A 134 1.20 -10.33 -11.55
CA THR A 134 0.09 -9.40 -11.31
C THR A 134 -0.45 -9.59 -9.90
N LEU A 135 -0.62 -8.51 -9.16
CA LEU A 135 -1.22 -8.51 -7.83
C LEU A 135 -2.32 -7.45 -7.73
N GLU A 136 -3.47 -7.85 -7.23
CA GLU A 136 -4.60 -6.97 -6.97
C GLU A 136 -4.90 -6.93 -5.46
N LEU A 137 -4.97 -5.73 -4.91
CA LEU A 137 -5.25 -5.50 -3.49
C LEU A 137 -6.40 -4.49 -3.30
N PRO A 138 -7.21 -4.61 -2.24
CA PRO A 138 -8.23 -3.62 -1.92
C PRO A 138 -7.61 -2.29 -1.46
N ALA A 139 -8.23 -1.16 -1.80
CA ALA A 139 -7.82 0.16 -1.35
C ALA A 139 -8.91 1.23 -1.49
N THR A 140 -8.80 2.31 -0.70
CA THR A 140 -9.72 3.46 -0.72
C THR A 140 -9.07 4.78 -1.17
N TYR A 141 -7.84 4.76 -1.69
CA TYR A 141 -7.12 5.96 -2.18
C TYR A 141 -7.90 6.76 -3.24
N PHE A 142 -8.83 6.09 -3.90
CA PHE A 142 -9.44 6.50 -5.16
C PHE A 142 -10.89 6.98 -5.06
N VAL A 143 -11.44 6.94 -3.86
CA VAL A 143 -12.78 7.46 -3.55
C VAL A 143 -12.76 9.00 -3.68
N ASN A 144 -13.92 9.60 -3.99
CA ASN A 144 -14.09 11.07 -4.11
C ASN A 144 -13.18 11.74 -5.15
N GLY A 145 -12.91 11.06 -6.26
CA GLY A 145 -12.02 11.58 -7.31
C GLY A 145 -10.54 11.62 -6.90
N GLY A 146 -10.17 10.97 -5.80
CA GLY A 146 -8.77 10.81 -5.41
C GLY A 146 -7.95 10.13 -6.52
N ALA A 147 -6.77 10.67 -6.80
CA ALA A 147 -5.79 10.08 -7.71
C ALA A 147 -4.47 9.72 -7.00
N ASP A 148 -4.21 10.35 -5.85
CA ASP A 148 -2.98 10.14 -5.08
C ASP A 148 -3.06 8.85 -4.26
N TRP A 149 -1.95 8.11 -4.24
CA TRP A 149 -1.79 6.90 -3.43
C TRP A 149 -0.39 6.86 -2.84
N THR A 150 -0.22 6.06 -1.79
CA THR A 150 1.06 5.85 -1.11
C THR A 150 1.08 4.41 -0.62
N LEU A 151 2.22 3.73 -0.73
CA LEU A 151 2.40 2.39 -0.20
C LEU A 151 3.74 2.37 0.53
N ARG A 152 3.70 2.18 1.85
CA ARG A 152 4.89 2.11 2.71
C ARG A 152 5.01 0.79 3.46
N THR A 153 3.99 -0.07 3.39
CA THR A 153 4.03 -1.41 3.97
C THR A 153 4.63 -2.37 2.94
N PRO A 154 5.50 -3.31 3.35
CA PRO A 154 5.94 -4.41 2.49
C PRO A 154 4.74 -5.22 1.99
N LEU A 155 4.77 -5.63 0.73
CA LEU A 155 3.80 -6.57 0.18
C LEU A 155 4.31 -7.99 0.35
N VAL A 156 3.47 -8.90 0.83
CA VAL A 156 3.74 -10.34 0.80
C VAL A 156 3.17 -10.90 -0.50
N VAL A 157 4.05 -11.22 -1.45
CA VAL A 157 3.66 -11.73 -2.76
C VAL A 157 3.89 -13.24 -2.78
N ILE A 158 2.84 -14.01 -3.02
CA ILE A 158 2.90 -15.47 -3.14
C ILE A 158 2.90 -15.82 -4.64
N PRO A 159 4.03 -16.20 -5.26
CA PRO A 159 4.11 -16.38 -6.71
C PRO A 159 3.37 -17.65 -7.15
N ALA A 160 2.61 -17.58 -8.24
CA ALA A 160 1.99 -18.78 -8.83
C ALA A 160 2.97 -19.62 -9.68
N LEU A 161 4.10 -19.05 -10.09
CA LEU A 161 5.11 -19.63 -10.98
C LEU A 161 6.51 -19.27 -10.51
N ASN A 162 7.49 -20.09 -10.88
CA ASN A 162 8.90 -19.69 -10.78
C ASN A 162 9.18 -18.63 -11.84
N ASN A 163 10.07 -17.68 -11.53
CA ASN A 163 10.58 -16.78 -12.57
C ASN A 163 11.70 -17.45 -13.38
N THR A 164 11.86 -17.00 -14.62
CA THR A 164 12.92 -17.46 -15.53
C THR A 164 13.98 -16.38 -15.81
N GLY A 165 13.81 -15.18 -15.26
CA GLY A 165 14.78 -14.08 -15.33
C GLY A 165 14.24 -12.78 -14.72
N ALA A 166 14.65 -11.65 -15.29
CA ALA A 166 14.19 -10.33 -14.87
C ALA A 166 12.65 -10.29 -14.87
N SER A 167 12.07 -9.83 -13.77
CA SER A 167 10.62 -9.89 -13.56
C SER A 167 10.03 -8.54 -13.22
N THR A 168 8.71 -8.42 -13.41
CA THR A 168 7.91 -7.23 -13.12
C THR A 168 6.69 -7.61 -12.30
N LEU A 169 6.14 -6.65 -11.55
CA LEU A 169 4.89 -6.75 -10.83
C LEU A 169 3.95 -5.63 -11.29
N GLN A 170 2.84 -5.99 -11.93
CA GLN A 170 1.71 -5.09 -12.10
C GLN A 170 0.92 -5.03 -10.79
N LEU A 171 0.87 -3.85 -10.17
CA LEU A 171 0.09 -3.63 -8.96
C LEU A 171 -1.23 -2.93 -9.30
N THR A 172 -2.33 -3.58 -8.95
CA THR A 172 -3.68 -3.02 -8.99
C THR A 172 -4.15 -2.78 -7.57
N MET A 173 -4.63 -1.58 -7.26
CA MET A 173 -5.23 -1.30 -5.94
C MET A 173 -6.60 -0.65 -6.11
N GLY A 174 -7.60 -1.13 -5.38
CA GLY A 174 -8.97 -0.58 -5.44
C GLY A 174 -9.51 -0.52 -6.87
N GLY A 175 -9.22 -1.55 -7.68
CA GLY A 175 -9.65 -1.66 -9.07
C GLY A 175 -8.89 -0.76 -10.07
N ARG A 176 -7.81 -0.08 -9.67
CA ARG A 176 -6.98 0.76 -10.56
C ARG A 176 -5.57 0.20 -10.69
N VAL A 177 -5.10 0.02 -11.92
CA VAL A 177 -3.69 -0.33 -12.20
C VAL A 177 -2.83 0.87 -11.86
N LEU A 178 -1.90 0.70 -10.90
CA LEU A 178 -1.01 1.76 -10.44
C LEU A 178 0.26 1.84 -11.27
N GLY A 179 0.67 0.72 -11.85
CA GLY A 179 1.86 0.60 -12.67
C GLY A 179 2.32 -0.83 -12.83
N ILE A 180 3.31 -1.00 -13.69
CA ILE A 180 4.08 -2.23 -13.87
C ILE A 180 5.49 -1.91 -13.39
N PHE A 181 5.86 -2.48 -12.25
CA PHE A 181 7.09 -2.13 -11.54
C PHE A 181 8.13 -3.22 -11.76
N PRO A 182 9.37 -2.88 -12.16
CA PRO A 182 10.48 -3.82 -12.12
C PRO A 182 10.68 -4.39 -10.72
N LEU A 183 11.02 -5.68 -10.65
CA LEU A 183 11.42 -6.36 -9.44
C LEU A 183 12.95 -6.50 -9.44
N TYR A 184 13.60 -5.98 -8.40
CA TYR A 184 15.04 -6.08 -8.23
C TYR A 184 15.41 -6.80 -6.94
N LYS A 185 16.61 -7.39 -6.90
CA LYS A 185 17.25 -7.80 -5.65
C LYS A 185 17.53 -6.58 -4.77
N GLY A 186 17.85 -6.81 -3.49
CA GLY A 186 18.16 -5.72 -2.54
C GLY A 186 19.33 -4.79 -2.96
N ASN A 187 20.23 -5.25 -3.83
CA ASN A 187 21.31 -4.47 -4.41
C ASN A 187 20.96 -3.81 -5.78
N LYS A 188 19.68 -3.81 -6.16
CA LYS A 188 19.15 -3.29 -7.44
C LYS A 188 19.57 -4.09 -8.69
N ALA A 189 20.15 -5.28 -8.54
CA ALA A 189 20.34 -6.18 -9.67
C ALA A 189 19.01 -6.77 -10.15
N GLU A 190 18.93 -7.13 -11.43
CA GLU A 190 17.82 -7.91 -11.97
C GLU A 190 17.69 -9.26 -11.25
N LEU A 191 16.47 -9.79 -11.22
CA LEU A 191 16.24 -11.15 -10.78
C LEU A 191 16.78 -12.14 -11.82
N SER A 192 17.34 -13.23 -11.32
CA SER A 192 17.76 -14.40 -12.08
C SER A 192 16.69 -15.49 -12.02
N ALA A 193 16.78 -16.48 -12.91
CA ALA A 193 15.89 -17.63 -12.88
C ALA A 193 15.85 -18.28 -11.49
N ASN A 194 14.64 -18.59 -11.02
CA ASN A 194 14.36 -19.19 -9.71
C ASN A 194 14.67 -18.32 -8.47
N ASP A 195 14.95 -17.02 -8.62
CA ASP A 195 14.97 -16.09 -7.48
C ASP A 195 13.60 -16.01 -6.80
N ILE A 196 12.53 -16.14 -7.59
CA ILE A 196 11.14 -16.27 -7.18
C ILE A 196 10.73 -17.73 -7.40
N ILE A 197 10.27 -18.37 -6.34
CA ILE A 197 9.81 -19.76 -6.36
C ILE A 197 8.30 -19.79 -6.16
N LYS A 198 7.63 -20.60 -6.97
CA LYS A 198 6.20 -20.87 -6.83
C LYS A 198 5.86 -21.25 -5.38
N ASP A 199 4.76 -20.69 -4.88
CA ASP A 199 4.20 -20.89 -3.54
C ASP A 199 5.11 -20.44 -2.37
N ALA A 200 6.34 -19.97 -2.64
CA ALA A 200 7.24 -19.42 -1.64
C ALA A 200 7.04 -17.89 -1.54
N PRO A 201 6.50 -17.36 -0.42
CA PRO A 201 6.23 -15.94 -0.30
C PRO A 201 7.52 -15.11 -0.34
N VAL A 202 7.48 -14.01 -1.10
CA VAL A 202 8.54 -13.00 -1.13
C VAL A 202 8.01 -11.66 -0.61
N LEU A 203 8.88 -10.87 0.01
CA LEU A 203 8.52 -9.53 0.44
C LEU A 203 8.93 -8.53 -0.64
N CYS A 204 7.98 -7.80 -1.19
CA CYS A 204 8.22 -6.73 -2.15
C CYS A 204 8.06 -5.37 -1.46
N VAL A 205 9.14 -4.60 -1.38
CA VAL A 205 9.13 -3.24 -0.78
C VAL A 205 9.24 -2.20 -1.87
N LEU A 206 8.23 -1.35 -1.99
CA LEU A 206 8.20 -0.25 -2.97
C LEU A 206 9.27 0.77 -2.61
N ASP A 207 10.07 1.18 -3.59
CA ASP A 207 11.04 2.25 -3.37
C ASP A 207 10.34 3.60 -3.16
N ASN A 208 11.03 4.55 -2.52
CA ASN A 208 10.41 5.83 -2.15
C ASN A 208 10.02 6.72 -3.36
N THR A 209 10.57 6.45 -4.55
CA THR A 209 10.22 7.13 -5.81
C THR A 209 9.08 6.45 -6.58
N LYS A 210 8.59 5.29 -6.10
CA LYS A 210 7.52 4.49 -6.72
C LYS A 210 7.85 4.09 -8.17
N THR A 211 9.08 3.66 -8.40
CA THR A 211 9.58 3.23 -9.71
C THR A 211 9.90 1.74 -9.77
N TYR A 212 10.16 1.07 -8.66
CA TYR A 212 10.43 -0.38 -8.61
C TYR A 212 10.14 -0.98 -7.22
N PHE A 213 10.09 -2.31 -7.14
CA PHE A 213 10.12 -3.04 -5.87
C PHE A 213 11.47 -3.71 -5.63
N SER A 214 11.99 -3.56 -4.42
CA SER A 214 13.04 -4.44 -3.90
C SER A 214 12.41 -5.71 -3.37
N VAL A 215 12.77 -6.86 -3.95
CA VAL A 215 12.42 -8.19 -3.46
C VAL A 215 13.39 -8.54 -2.34
N LEU A 216 12.86 -8.78 -1.15
CA LEU A 216 13.59 -9.32 0.00
C LEU A 216 13.37 -10.83 0.03
N ASN A 217 14.43 -11.56 0.36
CA ASN A 217 14.51 -13.01 0.23
C ASN A 217 14.41 -13.58 -1.21
N PRO A 218 14.96 -12.95 -2.28
CA PRO A 218 15.20 -13.71 -3.50
C PRO A 218 16.18 -14.84 -3.19
N LEU A 219 16.03 -15.98 -3.87
CA LEU A 219 17.06 -17.01 -3.82
C LEU A 219 18.44 -16.37 -4.11
N GLU A 220 19.50 -16.87 -3.46
CA GLU A 220 20.88 -16.38 -3.63
C GLU A 220 21.25 -14.98 -3.08
N ILE A 221 20.70 -14.50 -1.96
CA ILE A 221 21.22 -13.26 -1.32
C ILE A 221 22.74 -13.34 -0.96
N TYR A 222 23.32 -14.54 -0.76
CA TYR A 222 24.66 -14.67 -0.15
C TYR A 222 25.69 -15.54 -0.88
N LEU A 223 25.44 -16.06 -2.09
CA LEU A 223 26.33 -17.07 -2.66
C LEU A 223 27.53 -16.50 -3.44
N GLY A 224 27.39 -15.33 -4.06
CA GLY A 224 28.39 -14.82 -5.00
C GLY A 224 29.74 -14.40 -4.39
N SER A 225 29.78 -14.04 -3.10
CA SER A 225 30.99 -13.51 -2.47
C SER A 225 31.41 -14.23 -1.18
N ARG A 226 30.62 -15.20 -0.69
CA ARG A 226 30.94 -15.95 0.54
C ARG A 226 31.42 -17.38 0.27
N TYR A 227 31.20 -17.91 -0.93
CA TYR A 227 31.56 -19.28 -1.29
C TYR A 227 32.33 -19.31 -2.60
N LEU A 228 33.16 -20.34 -2.75
CA LEU A 228 33.86 -20.60 -4.00
C LEU A 228 32.87 -21.10 -5.04
N GLN A 229 32.85 -20.48 -6.21
CA GLN A 229 32.01 -20.84 -7.33
C GLN A 229 32.69 -21.97 -8.12
N LYS A 230 31.92 -23.01 -8.45
CA LYS A 230 32.46 -24.23 -9.09
C LYS A 230 33.09 -23.94 -10.46
N ASP A 231 32.47 -23.07 -11.24
CA ASP A 231 32.91 -22.64 -12.57
C ASP A 231 34.15 -21.73 -12.52
N GLN A 232 34.44 -21.08 -11.40
CA GLN A 232 35.66 -20.28 -11.21
C GLN A 232 36.90 -21.13 -10.95
N ASN A 233 36.76 -22.43 -10.63
CA ASN A 233 37.88 -23.36 -10.44
C ASN A 233 38.98 -22.81 -9.49
N GLY A 234 38.59 -22.09 -8.42
CA GLY A 234 39.50 -21.52 -7.43
C GLY A 234 40.17 -20.19 -7.84
N ALA A 235 39.83 -19.62 -9.00
CA ALA A 235 40.28 -18.28 -9.38
C ALA A 235 39.83 -17.22 -8.36
N ASP A 236 38.67 -17.43 -7.77
CA ASP A 236 37.97 -16.63 -6.76
C ASP A 236 38.46 -16.85 -5.32
N ILE A 237 39.48 -17.68 -5.08
CA ILE A 237 40.14 -17.78 -3.77
C ILE A 237 40.87 -16.44 -3.47
N PRO A 238 40.50 -15.70 -2.40
CA PRO A 238 41.06 -14.38 -2.11
C PRO A 238 42.53 -14.40 -1.71
N ASN A 239 42.94 -15.44 -0.96
CA ASN A 239 44.32 -15.62 -0.50
C ASN A 239 44.78 -17.05 -0.81
N LYS A 240 45.30 -17.25 -2.03
CA LYS A 240 45.78 -18.56 -2.50
C LYS A 240 46.94 -19.11 -1.66
N PRO A 241 47.93 -18.31 -1.22
CA PRO A 241 48.97 -18.79 -0.29
C PRO A 241 48.40 -19.37 1.02
N LEU A 242 47.49 -18.64 1.68
CA LEU A 242 46.86 -19.12 2.92
C LEU A 242 45.98 -20.35 2.68
N PHE A 243 45.30 -20.43 1.53
CA PHE A 243 44.54 -21.61 1.14
C PHE A 243 45.44 -22.86 1.08
N LEU A 244 46.60 -22.76 0.41
CA LEU A 244 47.58 -23.85 0.30
C LEU A 244 48.14 -24.30 1.66
N GLN A 245 48.37 -23.35 2.57
CA GLN A 245 48.75 -23.64 3.95
C GLN A 245 47.64 -24.41 4.69
N ASN A 246 46.39 -23.95 4.59
CA ASN A 246 45.25 -24.57 5.28
C ASN A 246 44.94 -26.00 4.78
N VAL A 247 45.22 -26.31 3.51
CA VAL A 247 45.08 -27.68 2.98
C VAL A 247 46.32 -28.55 3.18
N GLY A 248 47.32 -28.08 3.96
CA GLY A 248 48.50 -28.86 4.32
C GLY A 248 49.53 -29.05 3.21
N LEU A 249 49.50 -28.23 2.15
CA LEU A 249 50.40 -28.37 1.00
C LEU A 249 51.71 -27.59 1.12
N GLU A 250 51.92 -26.85 2.22
CA GLU A 250 53.09 -26.00 2.41
C GLU A 250 54.42 -26.78 2.33
N GLU A 251 54.52 -27.90 3.06
CA GLU A 251 55.72 -28.75 3.04
C GLU A 251 55.93 -29.43 1.68
N THR A 252 54.84 -29.86 1.03
CA THR A 252 54.90 -30.47 -0.31
C THR A 252 55.49 -29.50 -1.33
N ILE A 253 55.09 -28.22 -1.29
CA ILE A 253 55.64 -27.18 -2.16
C ILE A 253 57.12 -26.94 -1.87
N ASN A 254 57.51 -26.92 -0.59
CA ASN A 254 58.90 -26.72 -0.19
C ASN A 254 59.79 -27.88 -0.65
N LEU A 255 59.34 -29.13 -0.51
CA LEU A 255 60.06 -30.30 -1.01
C LEU A 255 60.19 -30.26 -2.54
N ALA A 256 59.11 -29.94 -3.26
CA ALA A 256 59.12 -29.87 -4.72
C ALA A 256 60.06 -28.80 -5.27
N LYS A 257 60.12 -27.62 -4.64
CA LYS A 257 61.05 -26.53 -5.02
C LYS A 257 62.52 -26.92 -4.84
N ASN A 258 62.81 -27.78 -3.86
CA ASN A 258 64.16 -28.22 -3.53
C ASN A 258 64.49 -29.60 -4.15
N ALA A 259 63.59 -30.17 -4.94
CA ALA A 259 63.83 -31.41 -5.64
C ALA A 259 64.85 -31.16 -6.75
N VAL A 260 65.85 -32.05 -6.85
CA VAL A 260 66.79 -32.04 -7.98
C VAL A 260 66.00 -32.41 -9.24
N PRO A 261 66.02 -31.57 -10.30
CA PRO A 261 65.36 -31.91 -11.56
C PRO A 261 65.91 -33.23 -12.10
N ALA A 262 65.02 -34.09 -12.60
CA ALA A 262 65.40 -35.29 -13.32
C ALA A 262 65.98 -34.94 -14.71
#